data_AF-A0A3L7SG38-F1
#
_entry.id   AF-A0A3L7SG38-F1
#
_cell.length_a   1.000
_cell.length_b   1.000
_cell.length_c   1.000
_cell.angle_alpha   90.00
_cell.angle_beta   90.00
_cell.angle_gamma   90.00
#
_symmetry.space_group_name_H-M   'P 1'
#
loop_
_entity.id
_entity.type
_entity.pdbx_description
1 polymer ?
#
loop_
_entity_poly.entity_id
_entity_poly.type
_entity_poly.pdbx_seq_one_letter_code
_entity_poly.pdbx_strand_id
1 'polypeptide(L)'
;MDPTLLLLRWAHLLAALVAVGGLAFARFGLLPAIAEFDEETRERIHDRIRRRWLPWVIGSITLLLASGLANFLLFNARVKAEGWAGGEWMRATSYHSLFGAKVLLALVVFYFASALVGRGAGTQWVRNDRATWLSLTLGLAVAVVMISGWMRQLHTGPNMLSAGDGGVLIEIGTGLEGGRDRGDQTDGQEGQEADRSAPAEDREAPAAAGGREEAAR
;
A
#
# COMPACT_ATOMS: atom_id res chain seq x y z
N MET A 1 -7.46 -2.74 7.84
CA MET A 1 -6.39 -3.30 6.98
C MET A 1 -5.19 -3.60 7.86
N ASP A 2 -4.29 -4.50 7.45
CA ASP A 2 -3.00 -4.71 8.14
C ASP A 2 -2.11 -3.46 7.97
N PRO A 3 -1.66 -2.81 9.07
CA PRO A 3 -0.77 -1.65 9.01
C PRO A 3 0.61 -1.98 8.38
N THR A 4 1.07 -3.22 8.50
CA THR A 4 2.34 -3.69 7.93
C THR A 4 2.34 -3.58 6.41
N LEU A 5 1.25 -4.03 5.77
CA LEU A 5 1.05 -3.90 4.32
C LEU A 5 0.94 -2.43 3.87
N LEU A 6 0.40 -1.54 4.70
CA LEU A 6 0.32 -0.11 4.39
C LEU A 6 1.72 0.53 4.44
N LEU A 7 2.50 0.26 5.49
CA LEU A 7 3.87 0.76 5.65
C LEU A 7 4.79 0.25 4.53
N LEU A 8 4.72 -1.03 4.17
CA LEU A 8 5.49 -1.59 3.05
C LEU A 8 5.14 -0.92 1.71
N ARG A 9 3.86 -0.61 1.47
CA ARG A 9 3.42 0.11 0.27
C ARG A 9 3.91 1.56 0.25
N TRP A 10 3.86 2.27 1.37
CA TRP A 10 4.41 3.63 1.49
C TRP A 10 5.92 3.64 1.28
N ALA A 11 6.67 2.72 1.90
CA ALA A 11 8.11 2.60 1.72
C ALA A 11 8.49 2.32 0.24
N HIS A 12 7.74 1.44 -0.44
CA HIS A 12 7.92 1.17 -1.87
C HIS A 12 7.66 2.41 -2.75
N LEU A 13 6.56 3.13 -2.47
CA LEU A 13 6.19 4.34 -3.23
C LEU A 13 7.17 5.50 -3.00
N LEU A 14 7.65 5.71 -1.77
CA LEU A 14 8.66 6.72 -1.46
C LEU A 14 10.01 6.40 -2.12
N ALA A 15 10.43 5.13 -2.10
CA ALA A 15 11.64 4.70 -2.80
C ALA A 15 11.53 4.87 -4.33
N ALA A 16 10.36 4.59 -4.91
CA ALA A 16 10.09 4.86 -6.32
C ALA A 16 10.14 6.36 -6.63
N LEU A 17 9.53 7.20 -5.78
CA LEU A 17 9.51 8.65 -5.95
C LEU A 17 10.92 9.26 -5.91
N VAL A 18 11.76 8.85 -4.96
CA VAL A 18 13.17 9.30 -4.87
C VAL A 18 13.98 8.86 -6.09
N ALA A 19 13.84 7.60 -6.51
CA ALA A 19 14.57 7.08 -7.68
C ALA A 19 14.15 7.75 -9.00
N VAL A 20 12.85 7.79 -9.29
CA VAL A 20 12.31 8.36 -10.55
C VAL A 20 12.42 9.88 -10.57
N GLY A 21 12.16 10.54 -9.43
CA GLY A 21 12.37 11.99 -9.29
C GLY A 21 13.82 12.39 -9.49
N GLY A 22 14.77 11.60 -8.97
CA GLY A 22 16.21 11.80 -9.21
C GLY A 22 16.61 11.63 -10.68
N LEU A 23 16.06 10.64 -11.38
CA LEU A 23 16.27 10.45 -12.83
C LEU A 23 15.70 11.62 -13.65
N ALA A 24 14.50 12.09 -13.32
CA ALA A 24 13.86 13.23 -13.96
C ALA A 24 14.61 14.55 -13.71
N PHE A 25 14.98 14.83 -12.46
CA PHE A 25 15.82 15.98 -12.10
C PHE A 25 17.17 15.93 -12.81
N ALA A 26 17.83 14.77 -12.87
CA ALA A 26 19.08 14.62 -13.59
C ALA A 26 18.92 14.94 -15.10
N ARG A 27 17.79 14.54 -15.71
CA ARG A 27 17.55 14.68 -17.15
C ARG A 27 17.12 16.09 -17.58
N PHE A 28 16.30 16.76 -16.79
CA PHE A 28 15.65 18.02 -17.16
C PHE A 28 16.14 19.22 -16.35
N GLY A 29 16.74 19.00 -15.17
CA GLY A 29 17.40 20.04 -14.38
C GLY A 29 18.92 20.00 -14.56
N LEU A 30 19.57 18.94 -14.08
CA LEU A 30 21.03 18.90 -13.95
C LEU A 30 21.77 18.96 -15.29
N LEU A 31 21.48 18.04 -16.24
CA LEU A 31 22.19 17.99 -17.51
C LEU A 31 22.13 19.29 -18.33
N PRO A 32 20.97 19.96 -18.54
CA PRO A 32 20.96 21.24 -19.24
C PRO A 32 21.65 22.34 -18.44
N ALA A 33 21.46 22.41 -17.11
CA ALA A 33 22.06 23.46 -16.27
C ALA A 33 23.61 23.39 -16.14
N ILE A 34 24.25 22.34 -16.68
CA ILE A 34 25.72 22.22 -16.73
C ILE A 34 26.27 22.10 -18.16
N ALA A 35 25.43 22.26 -19.18
CA ALA A 35 25.83 22.22 -20.59
C ALA A 35 26.66 23.45 -21.01
N GLU A 36 26.54 24.56 -20.28
CA GLU A 36 27.26 25.82 -20.54
C GLU A 36 28.67 25.87 -19.94
N PHE A 37 28.97 25.00 -18.97
CA PHE A 37 30.32 24.91 -18.38
C PHE A 37 31.28 24.07 -19.25
N ASP A 38 32.58 24.32 -19.07
CA ASP A 38 33.66 23.48 -19.59
C ASP A 38 33.60 22.05 -19.02
N GLU A 39 34.28 21.11 -19.70
CA GLU A 39 34.20 19.69 -19.34
C GLU A 39 34.89 19.37 -18.00
N GLU A 40 35.95 20.08 -17.58
CA GLU A 40 36.62 19.83 -16.30
C GLU A 40 35.69 20.23 -15.13
N THR A 41 35.07 21.40 -15.22
CA THR A 41 34.05 21.87 -14.28
C THR A 41 32.86 20.91 -14.27
N ARG A 42 32.39 20.46 -15.44
CA ARG A 42 31.27 19.50 -15.59
C ARG A 42 31.58 18.16 -14.94
N GLU A 43 32.75 17.57 -15.19
CA GLU A 43 33.19 16.33 -14.54
C GLU A 43 33.31 16.50 -13.02
N ARG A 44 33.89 17.61 -12.54
CA ARG A 44 34.04 17.90 -11.11
C ARG A 44 32.69 18.09 -10.40
N ILE A 45 31.71 18.71 -11.05
CA ILE A 45 30.33 18.81 -10.56
C ILE A 45 29.68 17.41 -10.53
N HIS A 46 29.75 16.67 -11.63
CA HIS A 46 29.23 15.31 -11.72
C HIS A 46 29.82 14.38 -10.64
N ASP A 47 31.13 14.42 -10.39
CA ASP A 47 31.79 13.58 -9.41
C ASP A 47 31.30 13.86 -7.98
N ARG A 48 31.19 15.15 -7.61
CA ARG A 48 30.66 15.60 -6.31
C ARG A 48 29.20 15.15 -6.11
N ILE A 49 28.34 15.38 -7.11
CA ILE A 49 26.92 14.97 -7.04
C ILE A 49 26.82 13.45 -6.96
N ARG A 50 27.56 12.71 -7.79
CA ARG A 50 27.55 11.23 -7.84
C ARG A 50 27.94 10.62 -6.49
N ARG A 51 28.97 11.16 -5.80
CA ARG A 51 29.36 10.72 -4.44
C ARG A 51 28.22 10.90 -3.42
N ARG A 52 27.47 12.01 -3.50
CA ARG A 52 26.37 12.33 -2.57
C ARG A 52 25.07 11.57 -2.91
N TRP A 53 24.86 11.25 -4.19
CA TRP A 53 23.64 10.58 -4.70
C TRP A 53 23.72 9.05 -4.68
N LEU A 54 24.91 8.45 -4.78
CA LEU A 54 25.11 6.99 -4.77
C LEU A 54 24.42 6.28 -3.58
N PRO A 55 24.49 6.76 -2.33
CA PRO A 55 23.78 6.12 -1.21
C PRO A 55 22.25 6.14 -1.37
N TRP A 56 21.69 7.23 -1.93
CA TRP A 56 20.25 7.34 -2.19
C TRP A 56 19.78 6.39 -3.30
N VAL A 57 20.59 6.18 -4.34
CA VAL A 57 20.30 5.19 -5.39
C VAL A 57 20.36 3.77 -4.85
N ILE A 58 21.42 3.41 -4.13
CA ILE A 58 21.56 2.07 -3.53
C ILE A 58 20.43 1.83 -2.51
N GLY A 59 20.14 2.80 -1.64
CA GLY A 59 19.05 2.73 -0.67
C GLY A 59 17.68 2.56 -1.33
N SER A 60 17.38 3.35 -2.37
CA SER A 60 16.10 3.28 -3.08
C SER A 60 15.93 1.94 -3.82
N ILE A 61 16.96 1.45 -4.51
CA ILE A 61 16.93 0.15 -5.20
C ILE A 61 16.77 -0.99 -4.18
N THR A 62 17.53 -0.95 -3.07
CA THR A 62 17.44 -1.96 -2.00
C THR A 62 16.05 -1.98 -1.37
N LEU A 63 15.49 -0.80 -1.08
CA LEU A 63 14.16 -0.67 -0.48
C LEU A 63 13.06 -1.10 -1.46
N LEU A 64 13.16 -0.78 -2.75
CA LEU A 64 12.24 -1.25 -3.79
C LEU A 64 12.25 -2.78 -3.94
N LEU A 65 13.44 -3.39 -3.96
CA LEU A 65 13.59 -4.85 -4.03
C LEU A 65 13.04 -5.54 -2.78
N ALA A 66 13.41 -5.08 -1.59
CA ALA A 66 12.97 -5.68 -0.32
C ALA A 66 11.45 -5.55 -0.11
N SER A 67 10.89 -4.34 -0.28
CA SER A 67 9.44 -4.11 -0.14
C SER A 67 8.63 -4.77 -1.26
N GLY A 68 9.17 -4.81 -2.48
CA GLY A 68 8.55 -5.49 -3.62
C GLY A 68 8.46 -7.00 -3.41
N LEU A 69 9.55 -7.62 -2.94
CA LEU A 69 9.60 -9.04 -2.60
C LEU A 69 8.68 -9.37 -1.41
N ALA A 70 8.72 -8.57 -0.34
CA ALA A 70 7.84 -8.78 0.82
C ALA A 70 6.35 -8.69 0.43
N ASN A 71 5.95 -7.67 -0.33
CA ASN A 71 4.58 -7.51 -0.80
C ASN A 71 4.16 -8.63 -1.79
N PHE A 72 5.08 -9.16 -2.60
CA PHE A 72 4.83 -10.34 -3.45
C PHE A 72 4.61 -11.62 -2.62
N LEU A 73 5.47 -11.90 -1.65
CA LEU A 73 5.38 -13.10 -0.80
C LEU A 73 4.09 -13.08 0.05
N LEU A 74 3.77 -11.95 0.67
CA LEU A 74 2.55 -11.79 1.46
C LEU A 74 1.27 -11.90 0.60
N PHE A 75 1.29 -11.34 -0.61
CA PHE A 75 0.18 -11.50 -1.56
C PHE A 75 -0.01 -12.95 -2.00
N ASN A 76 1.07 -13.65 -2.36
CA ASN A 76 1.02 -15.06 -2.77
C ASN A 76 0.57 -15.99 -1.62
N ALA A 77 1.03 -15.72 -0.39
CA ALA A 77 0.56 -16.42 0.80
C ALA A 77 -0.95 -16.23 1.03
N ARG A 78 -1.46 -15.00 0.86
CA ARG A 78 -2.89 -14.69 0.95
C ARG A 78 -3.70 -15.42 -0.13
N VAL A 79 -3.29 -15.35 -1.39
CA VAL A 79 -3.96 -16.03 -2.52
C VAL A 79 -4.03 -17.55 -2.30
N LYS A 80 -2.98 -18.15 -1.72
CA LYS A 80 -2.96 -19.57 -1.35
C LYS A 80 -3.89 -19.90 -0.17
N ALA A 81 -3.98 -19.02 0.82
CA ALA A 81 -4.82 -19.22 2.02
C ALA A 81 -6.32 -18.99 1.75
N GLU A 82 -6.65 -18.00 0.93
CA GLU A 82 -8.03 -17.65 0.55
C GLU A 82 -8.58 -18.48 -0.63
N GLY A 83 -7.78 -19.40 -1.19
CA GLY A 83 -8.25 -20.39 -2.16
C GLY A 83 -8.83 -19.81 -3.46
N TRP A 84 -8.29 -18.68 -3.96
CA TRP A 84 -8.85 -17.92 -5.09
C TRP A 84 -8.97 -18.74 -6.40
N ALA A 85 -10.08 -19.46 -6.56
CA ALA A 85 -10.57 -20.11 -7.79
C ALA A 85 -9.50 -20.82 -8.64
N GLY A 86 -8.58 -21.56 -8.01
CA GLY A 86 -7.50 -22.28 -8.70
C GLY A 86 -6.54 -21.40 -9.52
N GLY A 87 -6.58 -20.08 -9.35
CA GLY A 87 -5.85 -19.12 -10.18
C GLY A 87 -6.49 -18.79 -11.53
N GLU A 88 -7.72 -19.22 -11.81
CA GLU A 88 -8.39 -18.96 -13.10
C GLU A 88 -8.52 -17.46 -13.39
N TRP A 89 -8.90 -16.66 -12.39
CA TRP A 89 -8.94 -15.20 -12.48
C TRP A 89 -7.59 -14.60 -12.91
N MET A 90 -6.46 -15.07 -12.37
CA MET A 90 -5.13 -14.60 -12.77
C MET A 90 -4.79 -14.94 -14.22
N ARG A 91 -5.32 -16.07 -14.74
CA ARG A 91 -5.17 -16.46 -16.16
C ARG A 91 -6.00 -15.57 -17.06
N ALA A 92 -7.28 -15.38 -16.75
CA ALA A 92 -8.19 -14.52 -17.50
C ALA A 92 -7.67 -13.07 -17.58
N THR A 93 -7.16 -12.54 -16.47
CA THR A 93 -6.64 -11.17 -16.36
C THR A 93 -5.20 -11.02 -16.90
N SER A 94 -4.52 -12.10 -17.30
CA SER A 94 -3.08 -12.11 -17.64
C SER A 94 -2.19 -11.46 -16.56
N TYR A 95 -2.62 -11.57 -15.29
CA TYR A 95 -2.04 -10.79 -14.20
C TYR A 95 -0.58 -11.16 -13.92
N HIS A 96 -0.27 -12.46 -14.00
CA HIS A 96 1.08 -12.98 -13.71
C HIS A 96 2.13 -12.53 -14.74
N SER A 97 1.78 -12.48 -16.03
CA SER A 97 2.70 -12.03 -17.08
C SER A 97 2.95 -10.53 -17.02
N LEU A 98 1.93 -9.72 -16.71
CA LEU A 98 2.09 -8.28 -16.44
C LEU A 98 2.98 -8.03 -15.21
N PHE A 99 2.81 -8.81 -14.13
CA PHE A 99 3.69 -8.74 -12.96
C PHE A 99 5.14 -9.11 -13.30
N GLY A 100 5.36 -10.23 -14.01
CA GLY A 100 6.70 -10.66 -14.44
C GLY A 100 7.38 -9.64 -15.33
N ALA A 101 6.68 -9.11 -16.34
CA ALA A 101 7.18 -8.05 -17.22
C ALA A 101 7.56 -6.78 -16.45
N LYS A 102 6.72 -6.35 -15.48
CA LYS A 102 7.04 -5.22 -14.60
C LYS A 102 8.33 -5.46 -13.81
N VAL A 103 8.51 -6.65 -13.22
CA VAL A 103 9.71 -6.98 -12.44
C VAL A 103 10.97 -6.98 -13.31
N LEU A 104 10.92 -7.58 -14.51
CA LEU A 104 12.03 -7.57 -15.46
C LEU A 104 12.39 -6.14 -15.90
N LEU A 105 11.40 -5.31 -16.25
CA LEU A 105 11.60 -3.89 -16.55
C LEU A 105 12.24 -3.12 -15.38
N ALA A 106 11.79 -3.37 -14.14
CA ALA A 106 12.37 -2.75 -12.94
C ALA A 106 13.84 -3.15 -12.73
N LEU A 107 14.21 -4.41 -12.95
CA LEU A 107 15.60 -4.88 -12.88
C LEU A 107 16.48 -4.19 -13.93
N VAL A 108 15.99 -3.99 -15.15
CA VAL A 108 16.69 -3.24 -16.22
C VAL A 108 16.86 -1.76 -15.83
N VAL A 109 15.84 -1.13 -15.24
CA VAL A 109 15.93 0.24 -14.70
C VAL A 109 16.99 0.33 -13.59
N PHE A 110 17.01 -0.63 -12.65
CA PHE A 110 17.99 -0.65 -11.56
C PHE A 110 19.42 -0.86 -12.06
N TYR A 111 19.61 -1.70 -13.08
CA TYR A 111 20.89 -1.89 -13.76
C TYR A 111 21.40 -0.58 -14.37
N PHE A 112 20.59 0.11 -15.19
CA PHE A 112 21.04 1.36 -15.83
C PHE A 112 21.21 2.51 -14.84
N ALA A 113 20.33 2.64 -13.83
CA ALA A 113 20.50 3.61 -12.75
C ALA A 113 21.82 3.40 -11.99
N SER A 114 22.18 2.13 -11.73
CA SER A 114 23.47 1.77 -11.12
C SER A 114 24.66 2.04 -12.06
N ALA A 115 24.51 1.84 -13.37
CA ALA A 115 25.56 2.09 -14.36
C ALA A 115 25.85 3.60 -14.55
N LEU A 116 24.81 4.44 -14.56
CA LEU A 116 24.90 5.90 -14.65
C LEU A 116 25.65 6.53 -13.45
N VAL A 117 25.45 5.98 -12.25
CA VAL A 117 26.00 6.49 -10.98
C VAL A 117 27.26 5.72 -10.53
N GLY A 118 27.56 4.59 -11.18
CA GLY A 118 28.74 3.77 -10.94
C GLY A 118 30.05 4.36 -11.48
N ARG A 119 31.15 3.63 -11.23
CA ARG A 119 32.53 3.98 -11.67
C ARG A 119 33.26 2.88 -12.44
N GLY A 120 32.61 1.75 -12.74
CA GLY A 120 33.26 0.58 -13.34
C GLY A 120 33.54 0.76 -14.84
N ALA A 121 34.69 0.27 -15.32
CA ALA A 121 35.10 0.39 -16.72
C ALA A 121 34.05 -0.18 -17.70
N GLY A 122 33.49 -1.37 -17.40
CA GLY A 122 32.46 -2.03 -18.21
C GLY A 122 31.11 -1.30 -18.32
N THR A 123 30.93 -0.16 -17.64
CA THR A 123 29.77 0.73 -17.78
C THR A 123 30.15 2.17 -18.17
N GLN A 124 31.37 2.41 -18.68
CA GLN A 124 31.76 3.73 -19.19
C GLN A 124 30.88 4.18 -20.37
N TRP A 125 30.49 3.29 -21.28
CA TRP A 125 29.63 3.62 -22.43
C TRP A 125 28.29 4.27 -22.01
N VAL A 126 27.65 3.77 -20.94
CA VAL A 126 26.44 4.38 -20.32
C VAL A 126 26.70 5.83 -19.84
N ARG A 127 27.95 6.12 -19.46
CA ARG A 127 28.42 7.40 -18.92
C ARG A 127 29.10 8.30 -19.95
N ASN A 128 29.26 7.85 -21.19
CA ASN A 128 29.61 8.71 -22.31
C ASN A 128 28.31 9.34 -22.82
N ASP A 129 27.35 8.52 -23.27
CA ASP A 129 26.05 8.98 -23.81
C ASP A 129 24.99 9.22 -22.72
N ARG A 130 25.36 9.91 -21.63
CA ARG A 130 24.53 10.05 -20.41
C ARG A 130 23.10 10.49 -20.70
N ALA A 131 22.92 11.48 -21.58
CA ALA A 131 21.61 12.02 -21.91
C ALA A 131 20.67 10.95 -22.51
N THR A 132 21.20 10.09 -23.38
CA THR A 132 20.46 9.00 -24.03
C THR A 132 20.09 7.92 -23.02
N TRP A 133 21.07 7.39 -22.28
CA TRP A 133 20.84 6.32 -21.31
C TRP A 133 19.96 6.75 -20.13
N LEU A 134 20.09 8.00 -19.68
CA LEU A 134 19.21 8.58 -18.67
C LEU A 134 17.77 8.76 -19.17
N SER A 135 17.58 9.18 -20.44
CA SER A 135 16.26 9.26 -21.07
C SER A 135 15.60 7.89 -21.17
N LEU A 136 16.35 6.87 -21.61
CA LEU A 136 15.87 5.49 -21.69
C LEU A 136 15.51 4.93 -20.31
N THR A 137 16.39 5.11 -19.31
CA THR A 137 16.15 4.64 -17.94
C THR A 137 14.90 5.28 -17.34
N LEU A 138 14.70 6.59 -17.57
CA LEU A 138 13.52 7.31 -17.12
C LEU A 138 12.25 6.83 -17.84
N GLY A 139 12.29 6.62 -19.16
CA GLY A 139 11.15 6.09 -19.93
C GLY A 139 10.75 4.68 -19.48
N LEU A 140 11.71 3.79 -19.26
CA LEU A 140 11.47 2.45 -18.71
C LEU A 140 10.90 2.51 -17.29
N ALA A 141 11.37 3.44 -16.45
CA ALA A 141 10.84 3.63 -15.10
C ALA A 141 9.39 4.17 -15.10
N VAL A 142 9.05 5.09 -16.01
CA VAL A 142 7.67 5.56 -16.23
C VAL A 142 6.79 4.41 -16.71
N ALA A 143 7.26 3.55 -17.62
CA ALA A 143 6.52 2.36 -18.06
C ALA A 143 6.23 1.39 -16.89
N VAL A 144 7.18 1.16 -15.98
CA VAL A 144 6.97 0.38 -14.74
C VAL A 144 5.87 0.98 -13.86
N VAL A 145 5.80 2.32 -13.76
CA VAL A 145 4.74 3.01 -13.02
C VAL A 145 3.38 2.89 -13.73
N MET A 146 3.32 3.06 -15.06
CA MET A 146 2.08 2.91 -15.84
C MET A 146 1.52 1.49 -15.75
N ILE A 147 2.37 0.46 -15.90
CA ILE A 147 1.98 -0.94 -15.71
C ILE A 147 1.47 -1.18 -14.27
N SER A 148 2.09 -0.55 -13.27
CA SER A 148 1.62 -0.63 -11.88
C SER A 148 0.23 0.01 -11.67
N GLY A 149 -0.05 1.12 -12.36
CA GLY A 149 -1.37 1.77 -12.34
C GLY A 149 -2.44 0.91 -13.00
N TRP A 150 -2.14 0.36 -14.18
CA TRP A 150 -3.03 -0.56 -14.91
C TRP A 150 -3.35 -1.81 -14.08
N MET A 151 -2.32 -2.47 -13.53
CA MET A 151 -2.48 -3.64 -12.66
C MET A 151 -3.29 -3.37 -11.38
N ARG A 152 -3.32 -2.12 -10.88
CA ARG A 152 -4.19 -1.73 -9.75
C ARG A 152 -5.66 -1.67 -10.15
N GLN A 153 -5.97 -1.19 -11.36
CA GLN A 153 -7.33 -1.20 -11.90
C GLN A 153 -7.82 -2.65 -12.03
N LEU A 154 -7.00 -3.55 -12.58
CA LEU A 154 -7.36 -4.96 -12.76
C LEU A 154 -7.71 -5.71 -11.45
N HIS A 155 -7.11 -5.36 -10.30
CA HIS A 155 -7.51 -5.91 -8.99
C HIS A 155 -8.80 -5.31 -8.43
N THR A 156 -9.14 -4.09 -8.86
CA THR A 156 -10.32 -3.38 -8.38
C THR A 156 -11.41 -3.63 -9.42
N GLY A 157 -12.15 -4.73 -9.25
CA GLY A 157 -13.32 -5.00 -10.09
C GLY A 157 -14.31 -3.82 -10.07
N PRO A 158 -15.39 -3.89 -10.88
CA PRO A 158 -16.46 -2.89 -10.80
C PRO A 158 -16.85 -2.64 -9.34
N ASN A 159 -17.15 -1.38 -8.99
CA ASN A 159 -17.68 -1.03 -7.67
C ASN A 159 -19.11 -1.61 -7.55
N MET A 160 -19.17 -2.92 -7.34
CA MET A 160 -20.37 -3.65 -6.95
C MET A 160 -20.71 -3.13 -5.56
N LEU A 161 -21.66 -2.19 -5.50
CA LEU A 161 -22.40 -1.94 -4.27
C LEU A 161 -22.96 -3.30 -3.85
N SER A 162 -22.47 -3.84 -2.72
CA SER A 162 -22.93 -5.14 -2.23
C SER A 162 -24.44 -5.08 -2.11
N ALA A 163 -25.18 -5.98 -2.78
CA ALA A 163 -26.65 -5.94 -2.81
C ALA A 163 -27.32 -6.23 -1.45
N GLY A 164 -26.53 -6.36 -0.37
CA GLY A 164 -26.96 -6.40 1.02
C GLY A 164 -26.31 -5.35 1.94
N ASP A 165 -25.36 -4.53 1.46
CA ASP A 165 -24.97 -3.31 2.19
C ASP A 165 -26.05 -2.27 1.91
N GLY A 166 -27.09 -2.27 2.75
CA GLY A 166 -28.14 -1.26 2.74
C GLY A 166 -27.56 0.11 3.03
N GLY A 167 -27.14 0.82 1.99
CA GLY A 167 -26.77 2.23 2.09
C GLY A 167 -27.89 3.00 2.76
N VAL A 168 -27.57 3.82 3.76
CA VAL A 168 -28.54 4.55 4.56
C VAL A 168 -29.46 5.33 3.63
N LEU A 169 -30.73 4.89 3.55
CA LEU A 169 -31.80 5.69 2.96
C LEU A 169 -31.92 6.93 3.84
N ILE A 170 -31.33 8.03 3.37
CA ILE A 170 -31.72 9.36 3.82
C ILE A 170 -33.15 9.51 3.34
N GLU A 171 -34.09 9.23 4.25
CA GLU A 171 -35.51 9.45 4.03
C GLU A 171 -35.71 10.96 3.88
N ILE A 172 -35.66 11.42 2.62
CA ILE A 172 -36.03 12.79 2.27
C ILE A 172 -37.52 12.87 2.51
N GLY A 173 -37.89 13.24 3.74
CA GLY A 173 -39.27 13.41 4.18
C GLY A 173 -39.94 14.50 3.36
N THR A 174 -40.52 14.13 2.23
CA THR A 174 -41.38 14.99 1.41
C THR A 174 -42.71 15.17 2.11
N GLY A 175 -42.69 15.87 3.23
CA GLY A 175 -43.89 16.43 3.80
C GLY A 175 -44.41 17.50 2.86
N LEU A 176 -45.45 17.17 2.09
CA LEU A 176 -46.55 18.07 1.72
C LEU A 176 -47.70 17.28 1.04
N GLU A 177 -48.91 17.49 1.56
CA GLU A 177 -50.24 17.27 0.94
C GLU A 177 -50.71 15.82 0.66
N GLY A 178 -52.00 15.54 0.94
CA GLY A 178 -52.65 14.27 0.55
C GLY A 178 -53.66 13.61 1.53
N GLY A 179 -54.17 14.30 2.55
CA GLY A 179 -54.98 13.65 3.59
C GLY A 179 -56.43 13.29 3.21
N ARG A 180 -56.88 12.07 3.56
CA ARG A 180 -58.27 11.81 4.04
C ARG A 180 -58.46 10.44 4.73
N ASP A 181 -58.94 10.54 5.97
CA ASP A 181 -60.08 9.77 6.55
C ASP A 181 -59.89 8.31 7.03
N ARG A 182 -60.62 7.98 8.11
CA ARG A 182 -60.53 6.80 9.02
C ARG A 182 -59.24 6.75 9.88
N GLY A 183 -59.27 6.83 11.20
CA GLY A 183 -60.41 7.09 12.10
C GLY A 183 -61.17 5.83 12.54
N ASP A 184 -60.68 5.17 13.59
CA ASP A 184 -61.51 4.60 14.66
C ASP A 184 -60.70 4.39 15.97
N GLN A 185 -61.42 4.29 17.10
CA GLN A 185 -61.04 3.77 18.42
C GLN A 185 -59.73 4.25 19.08
N THR A 186 -59.88 5.26 19.94
CA THR A 186 -59.03 5.50 21.11
C THR A 186 -59.60 4.81 22.34
N ASP A 187 -58.80 3.98 23.01
CA ASP A 187 -58.93 3.61 24.42
C ASP A 187 -57.50 3.52 25.00
N GLY A 188 -57.25 3.81 26.28
CA GLY A 188 -58.23 4.25 27.28
C GLY A 188 -57.80 4.06 28.74
N GLN A 189 -56.50 4.07 29.08
CA GLN A 189 -56.08 3.92 30.48
C GLN A 189 -54.74 4.62 30.79
N GLU A 190 -54.78 5.54 31.76
CA GLU A 190 -53.61 6.13 32.42
C GLU A 190 -53.32 5.46 33.77
N GLY A 191 -52.05 5.50 34.18
CA GLY A 191 -51.69 5.73 35.58
C GLY A 191 -51.67 4.54 36.56
N GLN A 192 -50.45 4.09 36.89
CA GLN A 192 -50.08 3.93 38.30
C GLN A 192 -48.57 4.11 38.54
N GLU A 193 -48.21 5.09 39.37
CA GLU A 193 -46.87 5.25 39.95
C GLU A 193 -46.85 4.67 41.38
N ALA A 194 -45.77 3.98 41.74
CA ALA A 194 -45.21 3.75 43.09
C ALA A 194 -44.21 2.56 42.98
N ASP A 195 -42.90 2.78 43.00
CA ASP A 195 -42.08 2.97 44.21
C ASP A 195 -42.15 1.82 45.24
N ARG A 196 -41.05 1.05 45.35
CA ARG A 196 -40.37 0.76 46.62
C ARG A 196 -39.03 0.01 46.46
N SER A 197 -38.00 0.63 47.04
CA SER A 197 -36.98 0.03 47.93
C SER A 197 -36.33 -1.34 47.60
N ALA A 198 -35.02 -1.30 47.37
CA ALA A 198 -34.04 -2.29 47.87
C ALA A 198 -33.67 -1.97 49.35
N PRO A 199 -32.78 -2.70 50.09
CA PRO A 199 -31.90 -3.82 49.70
C PRO A 199 -31.83 -4.98 50.76
N ALA A 200 -30.66 -5.69 50.79
CA ALA A 200 -30.07 -6.48 51.89
C ALA A 200 -30.25 -8.03 51.93
N GLU A 201 -29.19 -8.72 51.48
CA GLU A 201 -28.30 -9.66 52.23
C GLU A 201 -28.79 -10.96 52.95
N ASP A 202 -27.78 -11.80 53.21
CA ASP A 202 -27.64 -12.97 54.10
C ASP A 202 -28.49 -14.25 53.95
N ARG A 203 -27.77 -15.35 53.65
CA ARG A 203 -27.60 -16.49 54.58
C ARG A 203 -26.21 -17.13 54.48
N GLU A 204 -25.63 -17.47 55.63
CA GLU A 204 -24.29 -18.06 55.79
C GLU A 204 -24.24 -19.60 55.64
N ALA A 205 -23.03 -20.16 55.66
CA ALA A 205 -22.75 -21.59 55.80
C ALA A 205 -22.82 -22.07 57.28
N PRO A 206 -22.74 -23.40 57.55
CA PRO A 206 -21.46 -24.01 57.98
C PRO A 206 -21.31 -25.50 57.54
N ALA A 207 -20.22 -26.27 57.81
CA ALA A 207 -18.77 -26.05 57.98
C ALA A 207 -18.05 -27.43 58.13
N ALA A 208 -16.73 -27.42 58.42
CA ALA A 208 -15.89 -28.51 58.96
C ALA A 208 -15.41 -29.66 58.01
N ALA A 209 -14.27 -30.34 58.23
CA ALA A 209 -13.00 -29.96 58.93
C ALA A 209 -11.85 -30.99 58.70
N GLY A 210 -10.60 -30.51 58.62
CA GLY A 210 -9.34 -31.29 58.83
C GLY A 210 -8.83 -32.14 57.64
N GLY A 211 -7.53 -32.42 57.50
CA GLY A 211 -6.34 -31.88 58.21
C GLY A 211 -5.05 -32.73 58.04
N ARG A 212 -3.87 -32.14 58.31
CA ARG A 212 -2.50 -32.73 58.39
C ARG A 212 -1.81 -33.10 57.06
N GLU A 213 -0.54 -32.72 56.82
CA GLU A 213 0.77 -33.20 57.39
C GLU A 213 1.02 -34.70 57.10
N GLU A 214 2.19 -35.20 56.68
CA GLU A 214 3.53 -34.63 56.37
C GLU A 214 3.98 -35.21 54.97
N ALA A 215 5.22 -35.30 54.44
CA ALA A 215 6.61 -35.08 54.89
C ALA A 215 7.53 -34.71 53.70
N ALA A 216 8.84 -34.51 53.93
CA ALA A 216 9.85 -34.28 52.88
C ALA A 216 10.90 -35.41 52.75
N ARG A 217 11.40 -35.66 51.52
CA ARG A 217 12.74 -36.18 51.20
C ARG A 217 13.06 -36.07 49.72
#